data_AF-A0A660UK19-F1
#
_entry.id   AF-A0A660UK19-F1
#
_cell.length_a   1.000
_cell.length_b   1.000
_cell.length_c   1.000
_cell.angle_alpha   90.00
_cell.angle_beta   90.00
_cell.angle_gamma   90.00
#
_symmetry.space_group_name_H-M   'P 1'
#
loop_
_entity.id
_entity.type
_entity.pdbx_description
1 polymer ?
#
loop_
_entity_poly.entity_id
_entity_poly.type
_entity_poly.pdbx_seq_one_letter_code
_entity_poly.pdbx_strand_id
1 'polypeptide(L)'
;LRRVKLLVLDVDGVLTDGKLYIGGSGEEVFKSFSVKDGEGLKLVRKAGVKTAIISGRRSGAVEARARELLVDEVALGVEDKVAALKEIASRLSIKPEEIAYIGDDVGDIGPMSRCGLPIAVADAHEEVKRIALYITSKPGGGGAVREVCDMILSAKREKLEGEARVVRVGDIEIGGGRPIVLIAGPCVIESRDHALMMAERIKRIAGKLGIPFIFKSSFDKANRSSIRSYRGPGLEEGLRVLEEVKREVGVPVLSDIHTPDQAEPASQVLDVIQIPAFLCRQTDLLLAAGKTGRPINVKKGQFMAPWDMGNVVEKIESTGNPNVMLTERGSCFGYNNLVVDMRSIPVMRGLGCPVIFDATHSVQLPGGLGASSGGQREFVPYLARAAAALGIDGLFMEVHDRPDEALCDGPNMVDLETLESILEQVKAIDELVKGMRG
;
A
#
# COMPACT_ATOMS: atom_id res chain seq x y z
N LEU A 1 5.25 11.88 13.49
CA LEU A 1 5.91 10.55 13.45
C LEU A 1 5.83 9.84 12.08
N ARG A 2 4.64 9.55 11.52
CA ARG A 2 4.51 8.81 10.22
C ARG A 2 5.22 9.45 9.01
N ARG A 3 5.26 10.79 8.98
CA ARG A 3 5.89 11.59 7.91
C ARG A 3 7.41 11.70 8.05
N VAL A 4 8.00 11.22 9.14
CA VAL A 4 9.44 11.35 9.38
C VAL A 4 10.22 10.51 8.37
N LYS A 5 11.07 11.19 7.60
CA LYS A 5 12.01 10.62 6.63
C LYS A 5 13.48 10.82 7.03
N LEU A 6 13.76 11.81 7.88
CA LEU A 6 15.08 12.09 8.42
C LEU A 6 15.02 12.23 9.94
N LEU A 7 15.88 11.50 10.66
CA LEU A 7 16.14 11.68 12.09
C LEU A 7 17.51 12.33 12.27
N VAL A 8 17.53 13.55 12.80
CA VAL A 8 18.74 14.34 13.07
C VAL A 8 19.01 14.36 14.56
N LEU A 9 20.28 14.23 14.91
CA LEU A 9 20.74 14.08 16.29
C LEU A 9 21.83 15.10 16.58
N ASP A 10 21.71 15.82 17.69
CA ASP A 10 22.91 16.30 18.36
C ASP A 10 23.71 15.10 18.93
N VAL A 11 24.93 15.37 19.37
CA VAL A 11 25.83 14.37 19.93
C VAL A 11 25.90 14.50 21.45
N ASP A 12 26.31 15.67 21.94
CA ASP A 12 26.71 15.85 23.32
C ASP A 12 25.49 16.10 24.18
N GLY A 13 25.11 15.13 25.01
CA GLY A 13 23.84 15.21 25.76
C GLY A 13 22.65 14.61 25.01
N VAL A 14 22.85 14.08 23.80
CA VAL A 14 21.82 13.31 23.07
C VAL A 14 22.29 11.88 22.80
N LEU A 15 23.31 11.71 21.95
CA LEU A 15 23.94 10.40 21.69
C LEU A 15 24.90 9.97 22.81
N THR A 16 25.42 10.94 23.56
CA THR A 16 26.26 10.76 24.74
C THR A 16 25.55 11.25 26.00
N ASP A 17 26.09 10.92 27.15
CA ASP A 17 25.62 11.38 28.47
C ASP A 17 26.11 12.79 28.84
N GLY A 18 26.56 13.57 27.85
CA GLY A 18 27.11 14.93 28.03
C GLY A 18 28.49 14.98 28.70
N LYS A 19 29.07 13.82 29.06
CA LYS A 19 30.38 13.76 29.72
C LYS A 19 31.51 13.56 28.73
N LEU A 20 32.64 14.19 29.05
CA LEU A 20 33.90 14.04 28.35
C LEU A 20 34.92 13.46 29.32
N TYR A 21 35.54 12.37 28.92
CA TYR A 21 36.63 11.77 29.68
C TYR A 21 37.93 12.21 29.01
N ILE A 22 38.70 13.03 29.72
CA ILE A 22 39.93 13.62 29.21
C ILE A 22 41.11 12.79 29.72
N GLY A 23 41.91 12.25 28.80
CA GLY A 23 43.12 11.49 29.12
C GLY A 23 44.20 12.37 29.75
N GLY A 24 45.21 11.75 30.37
CA GLY A 24 46.25 12.47 31.13
C GLY A 24 47.07 13.47 30.31
N SER A 25 47.10 13.35 28.98
CA SER A 25 47.74 14.30 28.06
C SER A 25 46.85 15.47 27.64
N GLY A 26 45.54 15.42 27.92
CA GLY A 26 44.56 16.41 27.45
C GLY A 26 44.14 16.27 25.97
N GLU A 27 44.88 15.49 25.18
CA GLU A 27 44.63 15.31 23.73
C GLU A 27 43.58 14.24 23.44
N GLU A 28 43.48 13.21 24.30
CA GLU A 28 42.52 12.13 24.15
C GLU A 28 41.20 12.48 24.84
N VAL A 29 40.13 12.64 24.06
CA VAL A 29 38.78 12.86 24.57
C VAL A 29 37.92 11.65 24.24
N PHE A 30 37.56 10.88 25.27
CA PHE A 30 36.63 9.76 25.13
C PHE A 30 35.20 10.21 25.43
N LYS A 31 34.25 9.58 24.74
CA LYS A 31 32.81 9.81 24.88
C LYS A 31 32.12 8.48 25.15
N SER A 32 31.14 8.48 26.04
CA SER A 32 30.30 7.32 26.30
C SER A 32 29.11 7.33 25.34
N PHE A 33 28.83 6.19 24.69
CA PHE A 33 27.68 6.03 23.80
C PHE A 33 26.82 4.85 24.24
N SER A 34 25.52 5.02 24.14
CA SER A 34 24.56 3.95 24.40
C SER A 34 24.51 2.94 23.26
N VAL A 35 24.64 1.65 23.63
CA VAL A 35 24.43 0.54 22.69
C VAL A 35 22.96 0.47 22.24
N LYS A 36 22.01 0.78 23.14
CA LYS A 36 20.57 0.75 22.86
C LYS A 36 20.18 1.80 21.82
N ASP A 37 20.74 3.00 21.94
CA ASP A 37 20.55 4.10 20.98
C ASP A 37 21.10 3.73 19.61
N GLY A 38 22.30 3.13 19.58
CA GLY A 38 22.89 2.60 18.35
C GLY A 38 22.02 1.54 17.66
N GLU A 39 21.41 0.63 18.40
CA GLU A 39 20.49 -0.37 17.83
C GLU A 39 19.21 0.29 17.29
N GLY A 40 18.66 1.26 18.01
CA GLY A 40 17.51 2.04 17.54
C GLY A 40 17.76 2.68 16.17
N LEU A 41 18.93 3.32 16.01
CA LEU A 41 19.35 3.95 14.75
C LEU A 41 19.48 2.95 13.60
N LYS A 42 20.05 1.77 13.86
CA LYS A 42 20.12 0.69 12.85
C LYS A 42 18.73 0.25 12.41
N LEU A 43 17.77 0.14 13.34
CA LEU A 43 16.40 -0.29 13.04
C LEU A 43 15.62 0.77 12.23
N VAL A 44 15.65 2.05 12.62
CA VAL A 44 14.96 3.10 11.83
C VAL A 44 15.54 3.24 10.43
N ARG A 45 16.85 3.05 10.26
CA ARG A 45 17.49 3.02 8.95
C ARG A 45 16.99 1.87 8.09
N LYS A 46 16.86 0.66 8.65
CA LYS A 46 16.26 -0.49 7.95
C LYS A 46 14.79 -0.22 7.57
N ALA A 47 14.09 0.61 8.33
CA ALA A 47 12.73 1.07 8.03
C ALA A 47 12.67 2.26 7.04
N GLY A 48 13.78 2.59 6.38
CA GLY A 48 13.84 3.62 5.34
C GLY A 48 13.89 5.06 5.84
N VAL A 49 14.20 5.28 7.13
CA VAL A 49 14.46 6.63 7.67
C VAL A 49 15.94 6.93 7.57
N LYS A 50 16.29 8.04 6.94
CA LYS A 50 17.67 8.54 6.91
C LYS A 50 18.08 9.04 8.29
N THR A 51 19.35 8.91 8.65
CA THR A 51 19.88 9.43 9.92
C THR A 51 20.98 10.45 9.68
N ALA A 52 21.00 11.50 10.50
CA ALA A 52 22.05 12.51 10.45
C ALA A 52 22.56 12.90 11.84
N ILE A 53 23.83 13.27 11.91
CA ILE A 53 24.46 13.85 13.10
C ILE A 53 24.93 15.27 12.78
N ILE A 54 24.60 16.23 13.64
CA ILE A 54 25.11 17.60 13.57
C ILE A 54 25.71 17.95 14.93
N SER A 55 27.00 18.29 14.97
CA SER A 55 27.68 18.68 16.20
C SER A 55 28.57 19.90 16.00
N GLY A 56 28.59 20.79 17.00
CA GLY A 56 29.52 21.92 17.03
C GLY A 56 30.96 21.52 17.32
N ARG A 57 31.20 20.30 17.79
CA ARG A 57 32.55 19.81 18.10
C ARG A 57 33.01 18.83 17.04
N ARG A 58 34.32 18.85 16.77
CA ARG A 58 34.98 17.81 15.99
C ARG A 58 35.54 16.75 16.93
N SER A 59 35.23 15.48 16.68
CA SER A 59 35.65 14.38 17.55
C SER A 59 35.78 13.08 16.76
N GLY A 60 36.97 12.49 16.78
CA GLY A 60 37.23 11.20 16.13
C GLY A 60 36.38 10.06 16.69
N ALA A 61 36.00 10.13 17.97
CA ALA A 61 35.09 9.15 18.58
C ALA A 61 33.68 9.19 17.95
N VAL A 62 33.19 10.39 17.64
CA VAL A 62 31.90 10.58 16.96
C VAL A 62 31.96 10.10 15.51
N GLU A 63 33.04 10.41 14.79
CA GLU A 63 33.26 9.91 13.42
C GLU A 63 33.29 8.39 13.37
N ALA A 64 34.03 7.75 14.29
CA ALA A 64 34.09 6.29 14.39
C ALA A 64 32.73 5.68 14.69
N ARG A 65 31.98 6.26 15.65
CA ARG A 65 30.65 5.78 16.01
C ARG A 65 29.64 5.95 14.87
N ALA A 66 29.66 7.09 14.18
CA ALA A 66 28.78 7.36 13.05
C ALA A 66 29.03 6.36 11.91
N ARG A 67 30.30 6.01 11.64
CA ARG A 67 30.69 5.00 10.66
C ARG A 67 30.20 3.61 11.05
N GLU A 68 30.37 3.20 12.30
CA GLU A 68 29.89 1.91 12.82
C GLU A 68 28.36 1.77 12.69
N LEU A 69 27.63 2.86 12.96
CA LEU A 69 26.18 2.89 12.89
C LEU A 69 25.63 3.11 11.46
N LEU A 70 26.51 3.35 10.49
CA LEU A 70 26.16 3.67 9.10
C LEU A 70 25.21 4.87 8.99
N VAL A 71 25.49 5.93 9.77
CA VAL A 71 24.75 7.21 9.70
C VAL A 71 24.89 7.78 8.29
N ASP A 72 23.77 8.19 7.69
CA ASP A 72 23.76 8.65 6.30
C ASP A 72 24.49 9.99 6.11
N GLU A 73 24.37 10.90 7.08
CA GLU A 73 24.92 12.25 7.00
C GLU A 73 25.59 12.69 8.32
N VAL A 74 26.81 13.24 8.25
CA VAL A 74 27.57 13.65 9.45
C VAL A 74 28.17 15.03 9.20
N ALA A 75 27.81 16.00 10.03
CA ALA A 75 28.38 17.35 10.03
C ALA A 75 28.97 17.67 11.42
N LEU A 76 30.30 17.76 11.51
CA LEU A 76 31.04 18.00 12.75
C LEU A 76 31.83 19.31 12.69
N GLY A 77 32.04 19.94 13.84
CA GLY A 77 32.71 21.25 13.92
C GLY A 77 31.87 22.37 13.32
N VAL A 78 30.54 22.24 13.38
CA VAL A 78 29.60 23.17 12.76
C VAL A 78 29.23 24.30 13.72
N GLU A 79 29.52 25.55 13.34
CA GLU A 79 29.05 26.71 14.11
C GLU A 79 27.56 27.00 13.87
N ASP A 80 27.11 26.97 12.61
CA ASP A 80 25.71 27.18 12.24
C ASP A 80 24.98 25.86 11.96
N LYS A 81 24.38 25.28 13.00
CA LYS A 81 23.59 24.04 12.88
C LYS A 81 22.36 24.20 11.98
N VAL A 82 21.81 25.41 11.83
CA VAL A 82 20.65 25.66 10.96
C VAL A 82 21.06 25.55 9.50
N ALA A 83 22.20 26.13 9.12
CA ALA A 83 22.75 26.00 7.77
C ALA A 83 23.04 24.53 7.43
N ALA A 84 23.70 23.80 8.34
CA ALA A 84 23.99 22.38 8.15
C ALA A 84 22.72 21.53 7.98
N LEU A 85 21.68 21.76 8.79
CA LEU A 85 20.40 21.07 8.67
C LEU A 85 19.76 21.31 7.30
N LYS A 86 19.76 22.55 6.81
CA LYS A 86 19.21 22.91 5.49
C LYS A 86 19.96 22.25 4.36
N GLU A 87 21.28 22.20 4.44
CA GLU A 87 22.12 21.58 3.40
C GLU A 87 21.87 20.06 3.33
N ILE A 88 21.84 19.39 4.47
CA ILE A 88 21.51 17.96 4.57
C ILE A 88 20.12 17.67 4.01
N ALA A 89 19.11 18.45 4.42
CA ALA A 89 17.74 18.29 3.94
C ALA A 89 17.63 18.48 2.42
N SER A 90 18.35 19.46 1.86
CA SER A 90 18.42 19.72 0.42
C SER A 90 19.03 18.55 -0.35
N ARG A 91 20.21 18.05 0.08
CA ARG A 91 20.87 16.89 -0.55
C ARG A 91 20.00 15.64 -0.56
N LEU A 92 19.25 15.41 0.53
CA LEU A 92 18.36 14.27 0.64
C LEU A 92 16.99 14.50 0.00
N SER A 93 16.70 15.70 -0.51
CA SER A 93 15.38 16.10 -1.03
C SER A 93 14.25 15.88 -0.01
N ILE A 94 14.51 16.20 1.26
CA ILE A 94 13.56 16.03 2.38
C ILE A 94 13.04 17.39 2.82
N LYS A 95 11.72 17.50 2.99
CA LYS A 95 11.09 18.75 3.44
C LYS A 95 11.23 18.96 4.95
N PRO A 96 11.29 20.21 5.45
CA PRO A 96 11.34 20.51 6.89
C PRO A 96 10.32 19.73 7.74
N GLU A 97 9.08 19.60 7.26
CA GLU A 97 7.99 18.90 7.96
C GLU A 97 8.21 17.38 8.11
N GLU A 98 9.15 16.80 7.37
CA GLU A 98 9.50 15.39 7.36
C GLU A 98 10.73 15.08 8.23
N ILE A 99 11.26 16.08 8.95
CA ILE A 99 12.45 15.98 9.78
C ILE A 99 12.05 15.88 11.25
N ALA A 100 12.65 14.91 11.97
CA ALA A 100 12.69 14.90 13.43
C ALA A 100 14.10 15.30 13.89
N TYR A 101 14.20 16.18 14.89
CA TYR A 101 15.47 16.64 15.45
C TYR A 101 15.48 16.40 16.97
N ILE A 102 16.51 15.72 17.48
CA ILE A 102 16.72 15.53 18.93
C ILE A 102 17.86 16.44 19.38
N GLY A 103 17.57 17.32 20.35
CA GLY A 103 18.54 18.23 20.97
C GLY A 103 18.46 18.22 22.49
N ASP A 104 19.48 18.78 23.13
CA ASP A 104 19.59 18.86 24.59
C ASP A 104 19.86 20.30 25.09
N ASP A 105 20.55 21.15 24.31
CA ASP A 105 20.98 22.47 24.77
C ASP A 105 20.54 23.61 23.81
N VAL A 106 20.71 24.87 24.25
CA VAL A 106 20.25 26.09 23.56
C VAL A 106 20.74 26.22 22.12
N GLY A 107 21.89 25.62 21.78
CA GLY A 107 22.41 25.57 20.40
C GLY A 107 21.50 24.81 19.42
N ASP A 108 20.60 23.96 19.92
CA ASP A 108 19.69 23.15 19.12
C ASP A 108 18.34 23.84 18.85
N ILE A 109 18.02 24.92 19.56
CA ILE A 109 16.75 25.65 19.42
C ILE A 109 16.53 26.09 17.98
N GLY A 110 17.58 26.59 17.33
CA GLY A 110 17.56 27.04 15.94
C GLY A 110 17.12 25.95 14.95
N PRO A 111 17.83 24.82 14.85
CA PRO A 111 17.43 23.72 13.96
C PRO A 111 16.12 23.05 14.39
N MET A 112 15.86 22.89 15.69
CA MET A 112 14.61 22.30 16.21
C MET A 112 13.38 23.11 15.77
N SER A 113 13.44 24.43 15.84
CA SER A 113 12.32 25.31 15.42
C SER A 113 12.02 25.27 13.92
N ARG A 114 12.82 24.55 13.12
CA ARG A 114 12.71 24.44 11.66
C ARG A 114 12.45 23.03 11.19
N CYS A 115 12.11 22.10 12.08
CA CYS A 115 11.76 20.73 11.73
C CYS A 115 10.31 20.42 12.09
N GLY A 116 9.74 19.38 11.48
CA GLY A 116 8.36 18.95 11.73
C GLY A 116 8.16 18.25 13.08
N LEU A 117 9.23 17.77 13.72
CA LEU A 117 9.17 17.12 15.02
C LEU A 117 10.42 17.45 15.87
N PRO A 118 10.42 18.59 16.59
CA PRO A 118 11.46 18.90 17.56
C PRO A 118 11.28 18.06 18.82
N ILE A 119 12.35 17.43 19.27
CA ILE A 119 12.39 16.51 20.41
C ILE A 119 13.49 16.95 21.37
N ALA A 120 13.17 17.04 22.66
CA ALA A 120 14.13 17.27 23.72
C ALA A 120 14.41 15.97 24.48
N VAL A 121 15.65 15.75 24.92
CA VAL A 121 15.94 14.68 25.87
C VAL A 121 15.44 15.04 27.28
N ALA A 122 15.27 14.04 28.16
CA ALA A 122 14.69 14.25 29.50
C ALA A 122 15.46 15.28 30.36
N ASP A 123 16.78 15.29 30.22
CA ASP A 123 17.73 16.15 30.93
C ASP A 123 18.14 17.40 30.13
N ALA A 124 17.46 17.68 29.02
CA ALA A 124 17.68 18.88 28.22
C ALA A 124 17.45 20.17 29.02
N HIS A 125 18.10 21.25 28.58
CA HIS A 125 17.89 22.60 29.07
C HIS A 125 16.40 23.01 28.94
N GLU A 126 15.90 23.78 29.92
CA GLU A 126 14.47 24.11 30.01
C GLU A 126 13.95 24.88 28.79
N GLU A 127 14.78 25.70 28.15
CA GLU A 127 14.38 26.40 26.92
C GLU A 127 14.19 25.46 25.73
N VAL A 128 14.97 24.37 25.67
CA VAL A 128 14.85 23.34 24.63
C VAL A 128 13.57 22.54 24.83
N LYS A 129 13.25 22.18 26.08
CA LYS A 129 12.00 21.50 26.44
C LYS A 129 10.77 22.32 26.08
N ARG A 130 10.82 23.66 26.23
CA ARG A 130 9.69 24.55 25.89
C ARG A 130 9.30 24.54 24.42
N ILE A 131 10.24 24.28 23.51
CA ILE A 131 9.98 24.27 22.06
C ILE A 131 9.75 22.85 21.52
N ALA A 132 10.07 21.82 22.31
CA ALA A 132 9.94 20.44 21.89
C ALA A 132 8.46 20.03 21.83
N LEU A 133 8.10 19.29 20.78
CA LEU A 133 6.78 18.65 20.70
C LEU A 133 6.76 17.32 21.46
N TYR A 134 7.93 16.77 21.80
CA TYR A 134 8.08 15.59 22.62
C TYR A 134 9.31 15.72 23.50
N ILE A 135 9.18 15.32 24.77
CA ILE A 135 10.29 15.24 25.71
C ILE A 135 10.44 13.76 26.06
N THR A 136 11.63 13.20 25.86
CA THR A 136 11.84 11.76 26.13
C THR A 136 11.75 11.47 27.62
N SER A 137 11.40 10.23 27.98
CA SER A 137 11.44 9.77 29.37
C SER A 137 12.85 9.42 29.85
N LYS A 138 13.75 9.12 28.89
CA LYS A 138 15.16 8.79 29.13
C LYS A 138 16.07 9.98 28.88
N PRO A 139 17.21 10.10 29.61
CA PRO A 139 18.19 11.15 29.38
C PRO A 139 19.09 10.86 28.17
N GLY A 140 19.85 11.86 27.75
CA GLY A 140 20.93 11.77 26.77
C GLY A 140 21.91 10.63 27.08
N GLY A 141 22.31 9.87 26.06
CA GLY A 141 23.18 8.70 26.23
C GLY A 141 22.60 7.58 27.10
N GLY A 142 21.36 7.71 27.58
CA GLY A 142 20.66 6.79 28.46
C GLY A 142 19.52 6.02 27.80
N GLY A 143 19.40 6.07 26.46
CA GLY A 143 18.30 5.43 25.73
C GLY A 143 17.28 6.39 25.12
N ALA A 144 17.49 7.71 25.19
CA ALA A 144 16.56 8.70 24.62
C ALA A 144 16.38 8.55 23.11
N VAL A 145 17.47 8.33 22.37
CA VAL A 145 17.41 8.14 20.91
C VAL A 145 16.68 6.84 20.58
N ARG A 146 16.87 5.78 21.38
CA ARG A 146 16.17 4.50 21.23
C ARG A 146 14.68 4.67 21.40
N GLU A 147 14.24 5.41 22.42
CA GLU A 147 12.83 5.71 22.67
C GLU A 147 12.19 6.37 21.44
N VAL A 148 12.84 7.40 20.90
CA VAL A 148 12.38 8.08 19.68
C VAL A 148 12.35 7.15 18.47
N CYS A 149 13.37 6.31 18.32
CA CYS A 149 13.43 5.32 17.24
C CYS A 149 12.26 4.34 17.33
N ASP A 150 11.95 3.82 18.52
CA ASP A 150 10.84 2.90 18.75
C ASP A 150 9.48 3.57 18.45
N MET A 151 9.31 4.85 18.81
CA MET A 151 8.11 5.63 18.45
C MET A 151 7.97 5.81 16.93
N ILE A 152 9.06 6.11 16.22
CA ILE A 152 9.04 6.24 14.76
C ILE A 152 8.72 4.90 14.11
N LEU A 153 9.32 3.81 14.59
CA LEU A 153 9.09 2.45 14.09
C LEU A 153 7.65 2.01 14.32
N SER A 154 7.11 2.24 15.53
CA SER A 154 5.71 1.96 15.86
C SER A 154 4.76 2.71 14.95
N ALA A 155 4.96 4.02 14.77
CA ALA A 155 4.12 4.81 13.86
C ALA A 155 4.20 4.35 12.40
N LYS A 156 5.36 3.83 11.95
CA LYS A 156 5.53 3.26 10.60
C LYS A 156 4.91 1.87 10.48
N ARG A 157 4.94 1.07 11.54
CA ARG A 157 4.26 -0.23 11.60
C ARG A 157 2.75 -0.07 11.57
N GLU A 158 2.20 0.87 12.35
CA GLU A 158 0.78 1.25 12.28
C GLU A 158 0.35 1.75 10.90
N LYS A 159 1.28 2.25 10.06
CA LYS A 159 0.95 2.58 8.67
C LYS A 159 0.75 1.31 7.84
N LEU A 160 1.59 0.29 8.02
CA LEU A 160 1.43 -1.01 7.35
C LEU A 160 0.22 -1.80 7.89
N GLU A 161 -0.10 -1.60 9.17
CA GLU A 161 -1.28 -2.13 9.85
C GLU A 161 -2.50 -1.19 9.75
N GLY A 162 -2.36 -0.04 9.06
CA GLY A 162 -3.35 1.03 9.06
C GLY A 162 -4.70 0.55 8.55
N GLU A 163 -5.77 0.89 9.27
CA GLU A 163 -7.11 0.54 8.83
C GLU A 163 -7.37 1.16 7.45
N ALA A 164 -7.59 0.28 6.47
CA ALA A 164 -8.12 0.69 5.19
C ALA A 164 -9.43 1.43 5.43
N ARG A 165 -9.61 2.59 4.79
CA ARG A 165 -10.90 3.28 4.80
C ARG A 165 -12.01 2.34 4.31
N VAL A 166 -13.25 2.65 4.65
CA VAL A 166 -14.40 1.91 4.16
C VAL A 166 -14.87 2.52 2.84
N VAL A 167 -14.94 1.71 1.80
CA VAL A 167 -15.56 2.06 0.51
C VAL A 167 -16.95 1.43 0.46
N ARG A 168 -17.97 2.22 0.13
CA ARG A 168 -19.36 1.75 0.03
C ARG A 168 -19.77 1.54 -1.43
N VAL A 169 -20.39 0.39 -1.70
CA VAL A 169 -20.97 0.02 -2.99
C VAL A 169 -22.43 -0.39 -2.74
N GLY A 170 -23.35 0.56 -2.84
CA GLY A 170 -24.71 0.37 -2.31
C GLY A 170 -24.65 0.08 -0.80
N ASP A 171 -25.26 -1.02 -0.38
CA ASP A 171 -25.25 -1.48 1.02
C ASP A 171 -24.00 -2.29 1.39
N ILE A 172 -23.13 -2.60 0.43
CA ILE A 172 -21.90 -3.36 0.67
C ILE A 172 -20.80 -2.41 1.14
N GLU A 173 -20.24 -2.71 2.30
CA GLU A 173 -19.10 -1.96 2.85
C GLU A 173 -17.81 -2.79 2.72
N ILE A 174 -16.77 -2.23 2.10
CA ILE A 174 -15.49 -2.89 1.80
C ILE A 174 -14.37 -2.16 2.54
N GLY A 175 -13.57 -2.88 3.34
CA GLY A 175 -12.50 -2.29 4.16
C GLY A 175 -12.83 -2.22 5.65
N GLY A 176 -11.99 -1.55 6.44
CA GLY A 176 -12.20 -1.32 7.87
C GLY A 176 -12.55 -2.57 8.68
N GLY A 177 -11.91 -3.71 8.39
CA GLY A 177 -12.11 -4.97 9.13
C GLY A 177 -13.40 -5.73 8.83
N ARG A 178 -14.20 -5.30 7.85
CA ARG A 178 -15.47 -5.97 7.49
C ARG A 178 -15.25 -7.34 6.85
N PRO A 179 -16.27 -8.22 6.87
CA PRO A 179 -16.21 -9.50 6.16
C PRO A 179 -15.82 -9.34 4.70
N ILE A 180 -15.09 -10.31 4.16
CA ILE A 180 -14.63 -10.29 2.77
C ILE A 180 -15.79 -10.18 1.79
N VAL A 181 -15.62 -9.38 0.73
CA VAL A 181 -16.57 -9.24 -0.37
C VAL A 181 -16.12 -10.04 -1.59
N LEU A 182 -17.03 -10.73 -2.27
CA LEU A 182 -16.77 -11.42 -3.53
C LEU A 182 -17.04 -10.49 -4.71
N ILE A 183 -16.06 -10.34 -5.60
CA ILE A 183 -16.21 -9.71 -6.92
C ILE A 183 -16.05 -10.82 -7.95
N ALA A 184 -17.14 -11.26 -8.59
CA ALA A 184 -17.06 -12.43 -9.47
C ALA A 184 -18.04 -12.42 -10.64
N GLY A 185 -17.69 -13.15 -11.70
CA GLY A 185 -18.49 -13.34 -12.90
C GLY A 185 -17.60 -13.73 -14.09
N PRO A 186 -18.17 -13.86 -15.30
CA PRO A 186 -17.40 -14.23 -16.48
C PRO A 186 -16.42 -13.12 -16.90
N CYS A 187 -15.31 -13.50 -17.56
CA CYS A 187 -14.26 -12.55 -17.95
C CYS A 187 -14.80 -11.45 -18.86
N VAL A 188 -15.62 -11.83 -19.83
CA VAL A 188 -16.27 -10.96 -20.81
C VAL A 188 -17.73 -11.36 -20.92
N ILE A 189 -18.60 -10.41 -21.24
CA ILE A 189 -20.00 -10.70 -21.53
C ILE A 189 -20.04 -11.50 -22.84
N GLU A 190 -20.51 -12.75 -22.79
CA GLU A 190 -20.65 -13.60 -23.97
C GLU A 190 -22.05 -13.49 -24.60
N SER A 191 -23.07 -13.42 -23.75
CA SER A 191 -24.45 -13.11 -24.11
C SER A 191 -25.23 -12.60 -22.90
N ARG A 192 -26.39 -11.96 -23.14
CA ARG A 192 -27.31 -11.52 -22.08
C ARG A 192 -27.73 -12.66 -21.17
N ASP A 193 -28.22 -13.75 -21.74
CA ASP A 193 -28.77 -14.87 -20.97
C ASP A 193 -27.69 -15.60 -20.16
N HIS A 194 -26.47 -15.70 -20.71
CA HIS A 194 -25.34 -16.24 -19.97
C HIS A 194 -24.94 -15.34 -18.80
N ALA A 195 -24.89 -14.02 -18.99
CA ALA A 195 -24.56 -13.08 -17.91
C ALA A 195 -25.57 -13.15 -16.77
N LEU A 196 -26.88 -13.20 -17.07
CA LEU A 196 -27.94 -13.38 -16.07
C LEU A 196 -27.82 -14.72 -15.33
N MET A 197 -27.66 -15.82 -16.07
CA MET A 197 -27.50 -17.15 -15.49
C MET A 197 -26.31 -17.23 -14.54
N MET A 198 -25.16 -16.70 -14.96
CA MET A 198 -23.95 -16.65 -14.13
C MET A 198 -24.16 -15.79 -12.89
N ALA A 199 -24.76 -14.60 -13.02
CA ALA A 199 -25.04 -13.72 -11.90
C ALA A 199 -25.97 -14.39 -10.87
N GLU A 200 -27.04 -15.06 -11.30
CA GLU A 200 -27.96 -15.76 -10.42
C GLU A 200 -27.30 -16.93 -9.68
N ARG A 201 -26.54 -17.78 -10.40
CA ARG A 201 -25.87 -18.94 -9.80
C ARG A 201 -24.84 -18.49 -8.76
N ILE A 202 -24.02 -17.50 -9.09
CA ILE A 202 -22.99 -16.97 -8.18
C ILE A 202 -23.65 -16.28 -6.98
N LYS A 203 -24.70 -15.46 -7.18
CA LYS A 203 -25.46 -14.84 -6.08
C LYS A 203 -26.01 -15.89 -5.13
N ARG A 204 -26.54 -17.00 -5.65
CA ARG A 204 -27.07 -18.10 -4.83
C ARG A 204 -25.96 -18.71 -3.95
N ILE A 205 -24.79 -19.00 -4.53
CA ILE A 205 -23.66 -19.55 -3.79
C ILE A 205 -23.16 -18.57 -2.72
N ALA A 206 -22.91 -17.31 -3.10
CA ALA A 206 -22.46 -16.28 -2.17
C ALA A 206 -23.48 -16.05 -1.04
N GLY A 207 -24.78 -16.04 -1.36
CA GLY A 207 -25.88 -15.89 -0.41
C GLY A 207 -25.97 -17.04 0.61
N LYS A 208 -25.81 -18.30 0.18
CA LYS A 208 -25.73 -19.45 1.12
C LYS A 208 -24.62 -19.27 2.15
N LEU A 209 -23.48 -18.71 1.71
CA LEU A 209 -22.31 -18.49 2.56
C LEU A 209 -22.37 -17.16 3.32
N GLY A 210 -23.36 -16.29 3.07
CA GLY A 210 -23.44 -14.96 3.67
C GLY A 210 -22.33 -14.01 3.22
N ILE A 211 -21.74 -14.23 2.05
CA ILE A 211 -20.67 -13.40 1.50
C ILE A 211 -21.31 -12.31 0.61
N PRO A 212 -21.05 -11.00 0.85
CA PRO A 212 -21.51 -9.95 -0.04
C PRO A 212 -20.94 -10.11 -1.45
N PHE A 213 -21.74 -9.81 -2.47
CA PHE A 213 -21.41 -10.14 -3.86
C PHE A 213 -21.59 -8.93 -4.79
N ILE A 214 -20.58 -8.68 -5.61
CA ILE A 214 -20.58 -7.74 -6.74
C ILE A 214 -20.35 -8.54 -8.02
N PHE A 215 -21.27 -8.44 -8.98
CA PHE A 215 -21.13 -9.11 -10.27
C PHE A 215 -20.12 -8.38 -11.14
N LYS A 216 -19.16 -9.11 -11.70
CA LYS A 216 -18.16 -8.57 -12.63
C LYS A 216 -18.30 -9.19 -14.01
N SER A 217 -18.32 -8.36 -15.04
CA SER A 217 -18.00 -8.80 -16.40
C SER A 217 -17.54 -7.64 -17.28
N SER A 218 -16.62 -7.89 -18.21
CA SER A 218 -16.09 -6.87 -19.11
C SER A 218 -16.99 -6.74 -20.35
N PHE A 219 -17.35 -5.51 -20.75
CA PHE A 219 -18.07 -5.26 -22.00
C PHE A 219 -17.14 -5.26 -23.23
N ASP A 220 -15.85 -5.00 -23.03
CA ASP A 220 -14.81 -5.02 -24.06
C ASP A 220 -13.51 -5.62 -23.50
N LYS A 221 -12.75 -6.31 -24.36
CA LYS A 221 -11.38 -6.75 -24.11
C LYS A 221 -10.45 -6.00 -25.06
N ALA A 222 -10.06 -4.77 -24.71
CA ALA A 222 -9.27 -3.92 -25.60
C ALA A 222 -7.78 -4.30 -25.71
N ASN A 223 -7.35 -5.37 -25.04
CA ASN A 223 -5.95 -5.76 -24.91
C ASN A 223 -5.67 -7.22 -25.33
N ARG A 224 -6.51 -7.80 -26.20
CA ARG A 224 -6.28 -9.14 -26.76
C ARG A 224 -4.98 -9.15 -27.59
N SER A 225 -4.23 -10.25 -27.50
CA SER A 225 -2.99 -10.43 -28.27
C SER A 225 -3.22 -10.54 -29.78
N SER A 226 -4.39 -11.03 -30.21
CA SER A 226 -4.76 -11.19 -31.62
C SER A 226 -6.02 -10.41 -31.96
N ILE A 227 -6.00 -9.72 -33.10
CA ILE A 227 -7.12 -8.91 -33.63
C ILE A 227 -8.38 -9.74 -33.94
N ARG A 228 -8.22 -11.06 -34.17
CA ARG A 228 -9.34 -11.97 -34.48
C ARG A 228 -10.03 -12.50 -33.23
N SER A 229 -9.52 -12.18 -32.04
CA SER A 229 -10.07 -12.68 -30.79
C SER A 229 -11.38 -11.98 -30.45
N TYR A 230 -12.33 -12.71 -29.84
CA TYR A 230 -13.57 -12.13 -29.34
C TYR A 230 -13.29 -11.02 -28.32
N ARG A 231 -14.01 -9.91 -28.42
CA ARG A 231 -13.83 -8.74 -27.57
C ARG A 231 -14.97 -8.47 -26.61
N GLY A 232 -16.14 -9.07 -26.80
CA GLY A 232 -17.36 -8.71 -26.07
C GLY A 232 -18.31 -7.90 -26.94
N PRO A 233 -19.47 -7.51 -26.36
CA PRO A 233 -20.55 -6.81 -27.07
C PRO A 233 -20.24 -5.32 -27.32
N GLY A 234 -19.18 -4.77 -26.72
CA GLY A 234 -18.88 -3.35 -26.77
C GLY A 234 -19.64 -2.54 -25.71
N LEU A 235 -19.34 -1.24 -25.63
CA LEU A 235 -19.78 -0.37 -24.53
C LEU A 235 -21.31 -0.31 -24.37
N GLU A 236 -22.04 0.09 -25.42
CA GLU A 236 -23.49 0.35 -25.31
C GLU A 236 -24.27 -0.92 -24.95
N GLU A 237 -24.06 -2.00 -25.68
CA GLU A 237 -24.77 -3.27 -25.45
C GLU A 237 -24.30 -3.94 -24.15
N GLY A 238 -23.00 -3.87 -23.82
CA GLY A 238 -22.50 -4.41 -22.57
C GLY A 238 -23.04 -3.68 -21.34
N LEU A 239 -23.16 -2.35 -21.38
CA LEU A 239 -23.79 -1.58 -20.32
C LEU A 239 -25.28 -1.89 -20.20
N ARG A 240 -25.99 -2.10 -21.32
CA ARG A 240 -27.39 -2.56 -21.28
C ARG A 240 -27.52 -3.90 -20.57
N VAL A 241 -26.71 -4.89 -20.93
CA VAL A 241 -26.72 -6.21 -20.27
C VAL A 241 -26.41 -6.11 -18.77
N LEU A 242 -25.44 -5.28 -18.38
CA LEU A 242 -25.10 -5.08 -16.96
C LEU A 242 -26.21 -4.36 -16.18
N GLU A 243 -26.92 -3.41 -16.80
CA GLU A 243 -28.10 -2.78 -16.21
C GLU A 243 -29.22 -3.80 -15.97
N GLU A 244 -29.44 -4.72 -16.92
CA GLU A 244 -30.41 -5.79 -16.78
C GLU A 244 -30.02 -6.77 -15.67
N VAL A 245 -28.75 -7.18 -15.56
CA VAL A 245 -28.26 -7.98 -14.42
C VAL A 245 -28.52 -7.29 -13.10
N LYS A 246 -28.24 -5.98 -13.02
CA LYS A 246 -28.47 -5.18 -11.81
C LYS A 246 -29.95 -5.16 -11.42
N ARG A 247 -30.85 -4.97 -12.39
CA ARG A 247 -32.30 -4.90 -12.18
C ARG A 247 -32.93 -6.27 -11.85
N GLU A 248 -32.60 -7.30 -12.60
CA GLU A 248 -33.27 -8.62 -12.52
C GLU A 248 -32.69 -9.48 -11.41
N VAL A 249 -31.36 -9.49 -11.26
CA VAL A 249 -30.69 -10.29 -10.23
C VAL A 249 -30.56 -9.51 -8.92
N GLY A 250 -30.56 -8.17 -8.96
CA GLY A 250 -30.47 -7.33 -7.77
C GLY A 250 -29.11 -7.42 -7.10
N VAL A 251 -28.05 -7.19 -7.86
CA VAL A 251 -26.64 -7.17 -7.39
C VAL A 251 -25.92 -5.95 -7.96
N PRO A 252 -24.98 -5.35 -7.21
CA PRO A 252 -24.12 -4.32 -7.77
C PRO A 252 -23.26 -4.88 -8.91
N VAL A 253 -22.94 -4.04 -9.89
CA VAL A 253 -22.18 -4.44 -11.08
C VAL A 253 -20.87 -3.67 -11.22
N LEU A 254 -19.83 -4.36 -11.67
CA LEU A 254 -18.49 -3.84 -11.92
C LEU A 254 -18.01 -4.21 -13.32
N SER A 255 -17.48 -3.23 -14.04
CA SER A 255 -16.80 -3.43 -15.32
C SER A 255 -15.60 -2.50 -15.45
N ASP A 256 -14.69 -2.81 -16.39
CA ASP A 256 -13.50 -2.02 -16.68
C ASP A 256 -13.68 -1.05 -17.85
N ILE A 257 -13.11 0.14 -17.71
CA ILE A 257 -13.04 1.15 -18.78
C ILE A 257 -11.64 1.22 -19.37
N HIS A 258 -11.56 1.59 -20.64
CA HIS A 258 -10.35 1.48 -21.47
C HIS A 258 -9.92 2.84 -22.04
N THR A 259 -10.84 3.78 -22.18
CA THR A 259 -10.58 5.16 -22.60
C THR A 259 -11.31 6.16 -21.71
N PRO A 260 -10.83 7.41 -21.58
CA PRO A 260 -11.46 8.42 -20.73
C PRO A 260 -12.95 8.67 -21.05
N ASP A 261 -13.31 8.69 -22.33
CA ASP A 261 -14.68 8.98 -22.78
C ASP A 261 -15.70 7.90 -22.38
N GLN A 262 -15.23 6.71 -21.99
CA GLN A 262 -16.10 5.64 -21.46
C GLN A 262 -16.52 5.88 -20.01
N ALA A 263 -15.83 6.74 -19.25
CA ALA A 263 -16.05 6.89 -17.82
C ALA A 263 -17.46 7.38 -17.49
N GLU A 264 -17.92 8.44 -18.16
CA GLU A 264 -19.24 9.03 -17.93
C GLU A 264 -20.39 8.04 -18.23
N PRO A 265 -20.52 7.46 -19.44
CA PRO A 265 -21.61 6.52 -19.72
C PRO A 265 -21.54 5.26 -18.85
N ALA A 266 -20.34 4.74 -18.57
CA ALA A 266 -20.18 3.60 -17.68
C ALA A 266 -20.65 3.92 -16.26
N SER A 267 -20.39 5.13 -15.76
CA SER A 267 -20.80 5.54 -14.41
C SER A 267 -22.30 5.64 -14.19
N GLN A 268 -23.10 5.69 -15.26
CA GLN A 268 -24.57 5.71 -15.15
C GLN A 268 -25.11 4.34 -14.73
N VAL A 269 -24.45 3.26 -15.16
CA VAL A 269 -24.87 1.88 -14.90
C VAL A 269 -24.04 1.24 -13.79
N LEU A 270 -22.71 1.35 -13.87
CA LEU A 270 -21.76 0.65 -13.00
C LEU A 270 -21.78 1.18 -11.58
N ASP A 271 -21.78 0.27 -10.60
CA ASP A 271 -21.62 0.61 -9.19
C ASP A 271 -20.14 0.74 -8.80
N VAL A 272 -19.26 0.07 -9.54
CA VAL A 272 -17.81 0.17 -9.40
C VAL A 272 -17.17 0.23 -10.79
N ILE A 273 -16.27 1.19 -11.01
CA ILE A 273 -15.50 1.31 -12.24
C ILE A 273 -14.11 0.71 -12.00
N GLN A 274 -13.67 -0.19 -12.89
CA GLN A 274 -12.36 -0.79 -12.80
C GLN A 274 -11.36 -0.16 -13.78
N ILE A 275 -10.14 0.07 -13.31
CA ILE A 275 -9.00 0.49 -14.14
C ILE A 275 -8.13 -0.73 -14.46
N PRO A 276 -7.95 -1.09 -15.74
CA PRO A 276 -7.10 -2.20 -16.15
C PRO A 276 -5.64 -2.05 -15.73
N ALA A 277 -4.97 -3.18 -15.47
CA ALA A 277 -3.59 -3.22 -14.99
C ALA A 277 -2.60 -2.48 -15.90
N PHE A 278 -2.73 -2.59 -17.23
CA PHE A 278 -1.86 -1.89 -18.17
C PHE A 278 -2.12 -0.37 -18.25
N LEU A 279 -3.29 0.07 -17.81
CA LEU A 279 -3.71 1.47 -17.87
C LEU A 279 -3.64 2.17 -16.50
N CYS A 280 -3.18 1.48 -15.46
CA CYS A 280 -3.19 1.96 -14.07
C CYS A 280 -2.35 3.22 -13.81
N ARG A 281 -1.55 3.70 -14.78
CA ARG A 281 -0.80 4.96 -14.68
C ARG A 281 -1.34 6.09 -15.55
N GLN A 282 -2.28 5.81 -16.46
CA GLN A 282 -2.75 6.78 -17.46
C GLN A 282 -3.54 7.90 -16.79
N THR A 283 -2.93 9.08 -16.70
CA THR A 283 -3.47 10.20 -15.90
C THR A 283 -4.88 10.57 -16.34
N ASP A 284 -5.12 10.75 -17.64
CA ASP A 284 -6.43 11.20 -18.13
C ASP A 284 -7.53 10.17 -17.85
N LEU A 285 -7.23 8.88 -17.95
CA LEU A 285 -8.17 7.80 -17.61
C LEU A 285 -8.49 7.80 -16.11
N LEU A 286 -7.48 7.93 -15.26
CA LEU A 286 -7.65 7.95 -13.80
C LEU A 286 -8.45 9.18 -13.35
N LEU A 287 -8.18 10.34 -13.94
CA LEU A 287 -8.91 11.58 -13.65
C LEU A 287 -10.35 11.49 -14.16
N ALA A 288 -10.58 10.96 -15.35
CA ALA A 288 -11.93 10.76 -15.89
C ALA A 288 -12.74 9.80 -15.00
N ALA A 289 -12.15 8.67 -14.60
CA ALA A 289 -12.77 7.74 -13.68
C ALA A 289 -13.07 8.38 -12.32
N GLY A 290 -12.11 9.10 -11.74
CA GLY A 290 -12.27 9.80 -10.45
C GLY A 290 -13.43 10.80 -10.46
N LYS A 291 -13.54 11.61 -11.53
CA LYS A 291 -14.61 12.62 -11.69
C LYS A 291 -16.02 12.05 -11.70
N THR A 292 -16.20 10.76 -12.01
CA THR A 292 -17.53 10.11 -11.95
C THR A 292 -18.09 10.00 -10.53
N GLY A 293 -17.24 10.12 -9.50
CA GLY A 293 -17.62 9.91 -8.10
C GLY A 293 -17.92 8.45 -7.72
N ARG A 294 -17.92 7.51 -8.68
CA ARG A 294 -18.11 6.08 -8.41
C ARG A 294 -16.90 5.51 -7.65
N PRO A 295 -17.10 4.45 -6.83
CA PRO A 295 -16.00 3.62 -6.35
C PRO A 295 -15.11 3.13 -7.50
N ILE A 296 -13.79 3.31 -7.35
CA ILE A 296 -12.80 2.95 -8.37
C ILE A 296 -11.97 1.76 -7.89
N ASN A 297 -12.00 0.66 -8.62
CA ASN A 297 -11.12 -0.49 -8.40
C ASN A 297 -9.92 -0.43 -9.34
N VAL A 298 -8.71 -0.23 -8.81
CA VAL A 298 -7.50 -0.13 -9.65
C VAL A 298 -6.72 -1.43 -9.59
N LYS A 299 -6.58 -2.12 -10.72
CA LYS A 299 -5.66 -3.27 -10.81
C LYS A 299 -4.21 -2.80 -10.83
N LYS A 300 -3.39 -3.29 -9.91
CA LYS A 300 -1.94 -3.04 -9.92
C LYS A 300 -1.34 -3.60 -11.20
N GLY A 301 -0.62 -2.78 -11.95
CA GLY A 301 0.16 -3.23 -13.11
C GLY A 301 1.16 -4.32 -12.72
N GLN A 302 1.36 -5.34 -13.55
CA GLN A 302 2.33 -6.41 -13.28
C GLN A 302 3.79 -5.89 -13.23
N PHE A 303 4.00 -4.69 -13.76
CA PHE A 303 5.27 -3.94 -13.76
C PHE A 303 5.39 -2.92 -12.60
N MET A 304 4.36 -2.78 -11.77
CA MET A 304 4.31 -1.79 -10.68
C MET A 304 4.73 -2.41 -9.35
N ALA A 305 5.55 -1.68 -8.59
CA ALA A 305 5.74 -1.99 -7.18
C ALA A 305 4.51 -1.55 -6.36
N PRO A 306 4.20 -2.22 -5.23
CA PRO A 306 2.99 -1.91 -4.46
C PRO A 306 2.96 -0.50 -3.86
N TRP A 307 4.12 0.07 -3.48
CA TRP A 307 4.19 1.45 -2.95
C TRP A 307 3.96 2.53 -4.02
N ASP A 308 4.21 2.22 -5.30
CA ASP A 308 3.99 3.17 -6.40
C ASP A 308 2.50 3.39 -6.67
N MET A 309 1.63 2.51 -6.17
CA MET A 309 0.18 2.68 -6.23
C MET A 309 -0.30 3.92 -5.47
N GLY A 310 0.50 4.46 -4.53
CA GLY A 310 0.18 5.71 -3.83
C GLY A 310 -0.02 6.89 -4.79
N ASN A 311 0.78 6.97 -5.86
CA ASN A 311 0.63 8.00 -6.90
C ASN A 311 -0.67 7.82 -7.70
N VAL A 312 -1.16 6.58 -7.85
CA VAL A 312 -2.40 6.28 -8.56
C VAL A 312 -3.60 6.68 -7.72
N VAL A 313 -3.56 6.37 -6.42
CA VAL A 313 -4.55 6.82 -5.44
C VAL A 313 -4.62 8.35 -5.42
N GLU A 314 -3.49 9.04 -5.30
CA GLU A 314 -3.43 10.51 -5.26
C GLU A 314 -4.07 11.16 -6.50
N LYS A 315 -3.83 10.61 -7.70
CA LYS A 315 -4.47 11.11 -8.93
C LYS A 315 -5.98 11.04 -8.85
N ILE A 316 -6.54 9.91 -8.42
CA ILE A 316 -8.01 9.74 -8.32
C ILE A 316 -8.55 10.66 -7.22
N GLU A 317 -7.91 10.68 -6.05
CA GLU A 317 -8.32 11.53 -4.92
C GLU A 317 -8.27 13.03 -5.24
N SER A 318 -7.35 13.46 -6.10
CA SER A 318 -7.26 14.87 -6.53
C SER A 318 -8.53 15.37 -7.24
N THR A 319 -9.38 14.46 -7.73
CA THR A 319 -10.70 14.78 -8.31
C THR A 319 -11.80 14.99 -7.26
N GLY A 320 -11.49 14.79 -5.98
CA GLY A 320 -12.45 14.81 -4.88
C GLY A 320 -13.08 13.44 -4.58
N ASN A 321 -12.65 12.37 -5.24
CA ASN A 321 -13.19 11.02 -5.05
C ASN A 321 -12.26 10.16 -4.15
N PRO A 322 -12.62 9.94 -2.87
CA PRO A 322 -11.82 9.13 -1.94
C PRO A 322 -12.10 7.62 -2.03
N ASN A 323 -13.06 7.18 -2.87
CA ASN A 323 -13.55 5.81 -2.92
C ASN A 323 -12.68 4.92 -3.82
N VAL A 324 -11.44 4.68 -3.39
CA VAL A 324 -10.45 3.90 -4.16
C VAL A 324 -10.16 2.57 -3.49
N MET A 325 -10.19 1.50 -4.28
CA MET A 325 -9.75 0.15 -3.91
C MET A 325 -8.56 -0.27 -4.79
N LEU A 326 -7.64 -1.05 -4.23
CA LEU A 326 -6.45 -1.53 -4.93
C LEU A 326 -6.52 -3.05 -5.10
N THR A 327 -6.36 -3.54 -6.31
CA THR A 327 -6.40 -4.98 -6.62
C THR A 327 -5.00 -5.52 -6.95
N GLU A 328 -4.49 -6.45 -6.13
CA GLU A 328 -3.33 -7.28 -6.46
C GLU A 328 -3.70 -8.33 -7.51
N ARG A 329 -2.82 -8.55 -8.49
CA ARG A 329 -3.03 -9.49 -9.61
C ARG A 329 -1.74 -10.16 -10.12
N GLY A 330 -0.69 -10.17 -9.30
CA GLY A 330 0.65 -10.66 -9.61
C GLY A 330 1.58 -9.58 -10.18
N SER A 331 2.87 -9.88 -10.11
CA SER A 331 3.97 -9.08 -10.67
C SER A 331 4.79 -9.94 -11.63
N CYS A 332 5.36 -9.35 -12.68
CA CYS A 332 6.18 -10.07 -13.66
C CYS A 332 7.37 -10.75 -12.98
N PHE A 333 7.55 -12.05 -13.24
CA PHE A 333 8.67 -12.83 -12.72
C PHE A 333 9.40 -13.56 -13.86
N GLY A 334 10.34 -12.87 -14.48
CA GLY A 334 10.92 -13.29 -15.74
C GLY A 334 9.92 -13.12 -16.90
N TYR A 335 10.09 -13.92 -17.96
CA TYR A 335 9.21 -13.89 -19.12
C TYR A 335 8.01 -14.81 -18.92
N ASN A 336 6.84 -14.36 -19.40
CA ASN A 336 5.61 -15.14 -19.49
C ASN A 336 5.10 -15.76 -18.18
N ASN A 337 5.49 -15.20 -17.03
CA ASN A 337 5.12 -15.70 -15.72
C ASN A 337 4.87 -14.57 -14.71
N LEU A 338 4.02 -14.87 -13.72
CA LEU A 338 3.69 -13.96 -12.63
C LEU A 338 4.00 -14.61 -11.28
N VAL A 339 4.39 -13.77 -10.32
CA VAL A 339 4.48 -14.15 -8.91
C VAL A 339 3.70 -13.15 -8.06
N VAL A 340 3.01 -13.64 -7.04
CA VAL A 340 2.35 -12.79 -6.05
C VAL A 340 3.29 -12.60 -4.87
N ASP A 341 3.84 -11.40 -4.72
CA ASP A 341 4.49 -11.00 -3.48
C ASP A 341 3.44 -10.63 -2.45
N MET A 342 3.15 -11.55 -1.52
CA MET A 342 2.13 -11.35 -0.47
C MET A 342 2.40 -10.12 0.40
N ARG A 343 3.63 -9.60 0.47
CA ARG A 343 3.95 -8.34 1.17
C ARG A 343 3.28 -7.12 0.51
N SER A 344 2.89 -7.24 -0.75
CA SER A 344 2.18 -6.18 -1.48
C SER A 344 0.84 -5.83 -0.85
N ILE A 345 0.16 -6.79 -0.24
CA ILE A 345 -1.15 -6.60 0.40
C ILE A 345 -1.05 -5.60 1.57
N PRO A 346 -0.24 -5.82 2.62
CA PRO A 346 -0.09 -4.84 3.70
C PRO A 346 0.54 -3.51 3.25
N VAL A 347 1.44 -3.52 2.25
CA VAL A 347 2.00 -2.28 1.71
C VAL A 347 0.92 -1.41 1.06
N MET A 348 0.07 -1.99 0.20
CA MET A 348 -1.04 -1.27 -0.43
C MET A 348 -2.12 -0.87 0.58
N ARG A 349 -2.40 -1.71 1.58
CA ARG A 349 -3.31 -1.36 2.69
C ARG A 349 -2.82 -0.11 3.41
N GLY A 350 -1.51 0.04 3.62
CA GLY A 350 -0.91 1.22 4.22
C GLY A 350 -0.98 2.51 3.39
N LEU A 351 -1.55 2.46 2.20
CA LEU A 351 -1.99 3.62 1.41
C LEU A 351 -3.42 4.07 1.79
N GLY A 352 -4.04 3.41 2.77
CA GLY A 352 -5.36 3.74 3.31
C GLY A 352 -6.54 3.27 2.45
N CYS A 353 -6.31 2.35 1.51
CA CYS A 353 -7.34 1.83 0.60
C CYS A 353 -7.68 0.37 0.95
N PRO A 354 -8.94 -0.10 0.75
CA PRO A 354 -9.22 -1.52 0.75
C PRO A 354 -8.39 -2.25 -0.31
N VAL A 355 -7.94 -3.45 0.03
CA VAL A 355 -7.12 -4.29 -0.84
C VAL A 355 -7.92 -5.51 -1.26
N ILE A 356 -8.08 -5.65 -2.56
CA ILE A 356 -8.71 -6.79 -3.23
C ILE A 356 -7.61 -7.70 -3.78
N PHE A 357 -7.85 -9.01 -3.78
CA PHE A 357 -6.96 -9.97 -4.44
C PHE A 357 -7.64 -10.61 -5.65
N ASP A 358 -7.09 -10.40 -6.84
CA ASP A 358 -7.52 -11.08 -8.07
C ASP A 358 -6.80 -12.41 -8.20
N ALA A 359 -7.45 -13.46 -7.73
CA ALA A 359 -6.87 -14.80 -7.69
C ALA A 359 -6.71 -15.39 -9.09
N THR A 360 -7.65 -15.08 -10.00
CA THR A 360 -7.68 -15.61 -11.37
C THR A 360 -6.60 -15.05 -12.27
N HIS A 361 -6.36 -13.74 -12.26
CA HIS A 361 -5.31 -13.15 -13.10
C HIS A 361 -3.91 -13.30 -12.50
N SER A 362 -3.80 -13.68 -11.22
CA SER A 362 -2.53 -13.97 -10.55
C SER A 362 -1.91 -15.30 -11.00
N VAL A 363 -2.71 -16.23 -11.53
CA VAL A 363 -2.25 -17.52 -12.08
C VAL A 363 -2.09 -17.50 -13.61
N GLN A 364 -2.19 -16.32 -14.22
CA GLN A 364 -2.04 -16.14 -15.65
C GLN A 364 -0.60 -16.39 -16.06
N LEU A 365 -0.42 -17.04 -17.22
CA LEU A 365 0.86 -17.18 -17.92
C LEU A 365 0.80 -16.31 -19.19
N PRO A 366 1.17 -15.00 -19.10
CA PRO A 366 0.95 -14.06 -20.19
C PRO A 366 1.72 -14.48 -21.44
N GLY A 367 1.04 -14.62 -22.57
CA GLY A 367 1.66 -15.06 -23.83
C GLY A 367 2.14 -16.53 -23.86
N GLY A 368 1.81 -17.34 -22.85
CA GLY A 368 2.25 -18.74 -22.74
C GLY A 368 1.78 -19.67 -23.86
N LEU A 369 0.76 -19.28 -24.64
CA LEU A 369 0.20 -20.06 -25.74
C LEU A 369 0.44 -19.40 -27.12
N GLY A 370 1.36 -18.44 -27.22
CA GLY A 370 1.68 -17.71 -28.45
C GLY A 370 0.62 -16.67 -28.84
N ALA A 371 -0.58 -17.10 -29.25
CA ALA A 371 -1.66 -16.21 -29.71
C ALA A 371 -2.65 -15.81 -28.61
N SER A 372 -2.59 -16.44 -27.43
CA SER A 372 -3.42 -16.18 -26.26
C SER A 372 -2.64 -16.34 -24.96
N SER A 373 -3.22 -15.88 -23.84
CA SER A 373 -2.66 -16.15 -22.52
C SER A 373 -3.01 -17.56 -22.06
N GLY A 374 -2.04 -18.24 -21.45
CA GLY A 374 -2.30 -19.46 -20.69
C GLY A 374 -2.79 -19.14 -19.28
N GLY A 375 -2.92 -20.19 -18.46
CA GLY A 375 -3.39 -20.08 -17.10
C GLY A 375 -3.24 -21.37 -16.32
N GLN A 376 -3.20 -21.24 -15.00
CA GLN A 376 -3.09 -22.38 -14.08
C GLN A 376 -4.19 -22.29 -13.01
N ARG A 377 -5.46 -22.43 -13.46
CA ARG A 377 -6.65 -22.32 -12.58
C ARG A 377 -6.57 -23.23 -11.35
N GLU A 378 -5.86 -24.35 -11.43
CA GLU A 378 -5.64 -25.28 -10.32
C GLU A 378 -4.97 -24.63 -9.10
N PHE A 379 -4.24 -23.53 -9.27
CA PHE A 379 -3.59 -22.80 -8.18
C PHE A 379 -4.46 -21.70 -7.54
N VAL A 380 -5.60 -21.36 -8.15
CA VAL A 380 -6.51 -20.31 -7.64
C VAL A 380 -6.93 -20.56 -6.19
N PRO A 381 -7.38 -21.76 -5.77
CA PRO A 381 -7.79 -22.00 -4.38
C PRO A 381 -6.65 -21.80 -3.37
N TYR A 382 -5.41 -22.10 -3.76
CA TYR A 382 -4.25 -21.96 -2.88
C TYR A 382 -3.88 -20.50 -2.68
N LEU A 383 -3.82 -19.73 -3.77
CA LEU A 383 -3.52 -18.30 -3.69
C LEU A 383 -4.64 -17.51 -2.99
N ALA A 384 -5.90 -17.87 -3.22
CA ALA A 384 -7.04 -17.27 -2.54
C ALA A 384 -6.96 -17.46 -1.01
N ARG A 385 -6.65 -18.68 -0.54
CA ARG A 385 -6.44 -18.96 0.89
C ARG A 385 -5.25 -18.19 1.47
N ALA A 386 -4.15 -18.13 0.73
CA ALA A 386 -2.98 -17.36 1.15
C ALA A 386 -3.32 -15.88 1.31
N ALA A 387 -4.00 -15.27 0.34
CA ALA A 387 -4.40 -13.86 0.43
C ALA A 387 -5.44 -13.60 1.55
N ALA A 388 -6.41 -14.51 1.73
CA ALA A 388 -7.36 -14.45 2.85
C ALA A 388 -6.64 -14.45 4.21
N ALA A 389 -5.56 -15.22 4.36
CA ALA A 389 -4.77 -15.26 5.59
C ALA A 389 -4.08 -13.93 5.93
N LEU A 390 -3.87 -13.05 4.94
CA LEU A 390 -3.37 -11.67 5.17
C LEU A 390 -4.50 -10.67 5.49
N GLY A 391 -5.76 -11.12 5.47
CA GLY A 391 -6.94 -10.30 5.75
C GLY A 391 -7.18 -9.27 4.66
N ILE A 392 -7.37 -9.72 3.41
CA ILE A 392 -7.86 -8.90 2.28
C ILE A 392 -9.32 -8.45 2.51
N ASP A 393 -9.73 -7.38 1.83
CA ASP A 393 -11.08 -6.82 1.98
C ASP A 393 -12.05 -7.36 0.92
N GLY A 394 -11.52 -7.88 -0.19
CA GLY A 394 -12.33 -8.59 -1.18
C GLY A 394 -11.52 -9.58 -2.01
N LEU A 395 -12.22 -10.58 -2.55
CA LEU A 395 -11.69 -11.58 -3.44
C LEU A 395 -12.30 -11.38 -4.82
N PHE A 396 -11.44 -11.19 -5.82
CA PHE A 396 -11.83 -11.11 -7.22
C PHE A 396 -11.57 -12.45 -7.91
N MET A 397 -12.57 -12.98 -8.59
CA MET A 397 -12.47 -14.24 -9.35
C MET A 397 -13.30 -14.19 -10.63
N GLU A 398 -12.67 -14.51 -11.76
CA GLU A 398 -13.43 -14.86 -12.97
C GLU A 398 -13.93 -16.30 -12.89
N VAL A 399 -15.22 -16.49 -13.17
CA VAL A 399 -15.93 -17.77 -13.02
C VAL A 399 -16.68 -18.08 -14.31
N HIS A 400 -16.72 -19.35 -14.69
CA HIS A 400 -17.46 -19.82 -15.86
C HIS A 400 -18.13 -21.17 -15.57
N ASP A 401 -19.28 -21.43 -16.19
CA ASP A 401 -19.96 -22.73 -16.12
C ASP A 401 -19.24 -23.81 -16.94
N ARG A 402 -18.51 -23.40 -17.98
CA ARG A 402 -17.69 -24.26 -18.85
C ARG A 402 -16.37 -23.57 -19.21
N PRO A 403 -15.38 -23.48 -18.31
CA PRO A 403 -14.20 -22.62 -18.53
C PRO A 403 -13.41 -22.94 -19.82
N ASP A 404 -13.44 -24.19 -20.29
CA ASP A 404 -12.74 -24.61 -21.50
C ASP A 404 -13.40 -24.09 -22.80
N GLU A 405 -14.67 -23.68 -22.73
CA GLU A 405 -15.43 -23.11 -23.84
C GLU A 405 -15.48 -21.56 -23.80
N ALA A 406 -14.91 -20.94 -22.76
CA ALA A 406 -14.99 -19.49 -22.56
C ALA A 406 -14.28 -18.70 -23.66
N LEU A 407 -14.87 -17.55 -24.06
CA LEU A 407 -14.39 -16.75 -25.19
C LEU A 407 -13.13 -15.90 -24.88
N CYS A 408 -12.75 -15.80 -23.61
CA CYS A 408 -11.55 -15.11 -23.13
C CYS A 408 -11.06 -15.71 -21.81
N ASP A 409 -9.74 -15.85 -21.63
CA ASP A 409 -9.09 -16.23 -20.36
C ASP A 409 -9.60 -17.50 -19.65
N GLY A 410 -10.30 -18.39 -20.36
CA GLY A 410 -10.79 -19.69 -19.86
C GLY A 410 -9.80 -20.50 -19.00
N PRO A 411 -8.51 -20.61 -19.39
CA PRO A 411 -7.51 -21.34 -18.60
C PRO A 411 -7.30 -20.82 -17.17
N ASN A 412 -7.69 -19.58 -16.88
CA ASN A 412 -7.56 -18.94 -15.56
C ASN A 412 -8.87 -18.94 -14.75
N MET A 413 -10.00 -19.21 -15.40
CA MET A 413 -11.31 -19.11 -14.77
C MET A 413 -11.57 -20.28 -13.84
N VAL A 414 -12.26 -19.98 -12.74
CA VAL A 414 -12.76 -21.00 -11.83
C VAL A 414 -14.04 -21.62 -12.38
N ASP A 415 -14.13 -22.94 -12.27
CA ASP A 415 -15.36 -23.66 -12.58
C ASP A 415 -16.41 -23.34 -11.53
N LEU A 416 -17.58 -22.90 -11.99
CA LEU A 416 -18.72 -22.54 -11.16
C LEU A 416 -19.12 -23.64 -10.17
N GLU A 417 -18.94 -24.91 -10.52
CA GLU A 417 -19.23 -26.04 -9.63
C GLU A 417 -18.28 -26.13 -8.43
N THR A 418 -17.05 -25.62 -8.56
CA THR A 418 -16.05 -25.61 -7.49
C THR A 418 -16.09 -24.36 -6.63
N LEU A 419 -16.79 -23.31 -7.07
CA LEU A 419 -16.79 -21.99 -6.43
C LEU A 419 -17.22 -22.05 -4.95
N GLU A 420 -18.30 -22.78 -4.63
CA GLU A 420 -18.83 -22.91 -3.26
C GLU A 420 -17.74 -23.42 -2.30
N SER A 421 -17.07 -24.51 -2.66
CA SER A 421 -16.00 -25.12 -1.85
C SER A 421 -14.77 -24.22 -1.64
N ILE A 422 -14.47 -23.36 -2.61
CA ILE A 422 -13.34 -22.41 -2.51
C ILE A 422 -13.72 -21.30 -1.53
N LEU A 423 -14.94 -20.77 -1.66
CA LEU A 423 -15.43 -19.68 -0.84
C LEU A 423 -15.64 -20.09 0.62
N GLU A 424 -16.07 -21.33 0.89
CA GLU A 424 -16.14 -21.88 2.26
C GLU A 424 -14.79 -21.79 2.99
N GLN A 425 -13.72 -22.21 2.31
CA GLN A 425 -12.37 -22.18 2.87
C GLN A 425 -11.86 -20.75 3.06
N VAL A 426 -12.09 -19.88 2.08
CA VAL A 426 -11.72 -18.46 2.16
C VAL A 426 -12.45 -17.78 3.32
N LYS A 427 -13.76 -18.00 3.45
CA LYS A 427 -14.58 -17.44 4.53
C LYS A 427 -14.08 -17.87 5.90
N ALA A 428 -13.81 -19.16 6.11
CA ALA A 428 -13.32 -19.67 7.38
C ALA A 428 -11.98 -19.02 7.79
N ILE A 429 -11.09 -18.80 6.83
CA ILE A 429 -9.81 -18.09 7.07
C ILE A 429 -10.05 -16.62 7.37
N ASP A 430 -10.93 -15.96 6.61
CA ASP A 430 -11.25 -14.54 6.78
C ASP A 430 -11.82 -14.26 8.17
N GLU A 431 -12.79 -15.04 8.61
CA GLU A 431 -13.42 -14.93 9.94
C GLU A 431 -12.39 -15.13 11.06
N LEU A 432 -11.50 -16.12 10.91
CA LEU A 432 -10.43 -16.36 11.88
C LEU A 432 -9.47 -15.17 11.96
N VAL A 433 -8.96 -14.68 10.83
CA VAL A 433 -7.94 -13.62 10.80
C VAL A 433 -8.52 -12.28 11.22
N LYS A 434 -9.73 -11.93 10.79
CA LYS A 434 -10.38 -10.68 11.19
C LYS A 434 -10.87 -10.72 12.64
N GLY A 435 -11.27 -11.89 13.15
CA GLY A 435 -11.58 -12.09 14.57
C GLY A 435 -10.38 -11.90 15.50
N MET A 436 -9.14 -12.17 15.05
CA MET A 436 -7.92 -11.93 15.81
C MET A 436 -7.45 -10.46 15.85
N ARG A 437 -8.00 -9.59 15.00
CA ARG A 437 -7.67 -8.16 14.95
C ARG A 437 -8.55 -7.29 15.86
N GLY A 438 -9.59 -7.90 16.47
CA GLY A 438 -10.54 -7.25 17.38
C GLY A 438 -10.05 -7.13 18.81
#